data_AF-A0A7X7L3N5-F1
#
_entry.id   AF-A0A7X7L3N5-F1
#
_cell.length_a   1.000
_cell.length_b   1.000
_cell.length_c   1.000
_cell.angle_alpha   90.00
_cell.angle_beta   90.00
_cell.angle_gamma   90.00
#
_symmetry.space_group_name_H-M   'P 1'
#
loop_
_entity.id
_entity.type
_entity.pdbx_description
1 polymer ?
#
loop_
_entity_poly.entity_id
_entity_poly.type
_entity_poly.pdbx_seq_one_letter_code
_entity_poly.pdbx_strand_id
1 'polypeptide(L)'
;MRITVHAPFGALSQEAGVIFMLANYLRSLFPAVVQLKCNGVFSYCDRGGEENRQRGFDTCFRCMQDQLSLARWAGISSEPLSQRLLPGEIEATRRLVLHTPTEKLPELVFEELPLLELCRASFQSRFGVSQPDFHNKNHEQVLRRMMLAAARMCVAVKRFNREFMPDISLVAGGWDLISRSLVDVCRRDGYQAAVFRWDFEGGGINIVHPRTHQVLVSDLLLDGIASMRPDISTWPSELVNITGEILAFLDISDTQMTLPIAR
;
A
#
# COMPACT_ATOMS: atom_id res chain seq x y z
N MET A 1 8.81 -9.66 -15.74
CA MET A 1 7.91 -8.69 -15.10
C MET A 1 8.61 -8.05 -13.91
N ARG A 2 8.36 -6.78 -13.62
CA ARG A 2 8.79 -6.04 -12.42
C ARG A 2 7.57 -5.82 -11.54
N ILE A 3 7.61 -6.36 -10.33
CA ILE A 3 6.46 -6.38 -9.42
C ILE A 3 6.83 -5.65 -8.14
N THR A 4 5.95 -4.75 -7.71
CA THR A 4 6.10 -4.08 -6.42
C THR A 4 5.03 -4.57 -5.46
N VAL A 5 5.39 -4.78 -4.20
CA VAL A 5 4.43 -5.04 -3.13
C VAL A 5 4.42 -3.91 -2.12
N HIS A 6 3.23 -3.44 -1.76
CA HIS A 6 3.03 -2.37 -0.79
C HIS A 6 2.00 -2.78 0.27
N ALA A 7 2.47 -2.92 1.51
CA ALA A 7 1.63 -3.20 2.66
C ALA A 7 2.08 -2.29 3.82
N PRO A 8 1.57 -1.05 3.90
CA PRO A 8 2.15 -0.01 4.77
C PRO A 8 2.01 -0.31 6.26
N PHE A 9 1.15 -1.26 6.64
CA PHE A 9 0.87 -1.62 8.03
C PHE A 9 1.41 -3.00 8.45
N GLY A 10 2.23 -3.65 7.61
CA GLY A 10 2.86 -4.93 7.92
C GLY A 10 1.86 -6.08 8.07
N ALA A 11 2.11 -7.00 9.00
CA ALA A 11 1.33 -8.24 9.18
C ALA A 11 -0.03 -8.03 9.89
N LEU A 12 -0.48 -6.79 10.04
CA LEU A 12 -1.74 -6.50 10.73
C LEU A 12 -2.99 -6.82 9.92
N SER A 13 -2.83 -7.08 8.63
CA SER A 13 -3.96 -7.22 7.71
C SER A 13 -3.84 -8.52 6.93
N GLN A 14 -4.98 -9.18 6.69
CA GLN A 14 -5.03 -10.45 5.96
C GLN A 14 -4.51 -10.29 4.52
N GLU A 15 -4.76 -9.13 3.93
CA GLU A 15 -4.32 -8.76 2.59
C GLU A 15 -2.79 -8.70 2.50
N ALA A 16 -2.12 -8.25 3.57
CA ALA A 16 -0.66 -8.26 3.60
C ALA A 16 -0.14 -9.69 3.51
N GLY A 17 -0.74 -10.64 4.24
CA GLY A 17 -0.43 -12.07 4.12
C GLY A 17 -0.50 -12.53 2.67
N VAL A 18 -1.65 -12.35 2.02
CA VAL A 18 -1.83 -12.79 0.63
C VAL A 18 -0.82 -12.14 -0.32
N ILE A 19 -0.56 -10.83 -0.17
CA ILE A 19 0.42 -10.14 -1.03
C ILE A 19 1.85 -10.68 -0.84
N PHE A 20 2.29 -10.97 0.38
CA PHE A 20 3.62 -11.54 0.60
C PHE A 20 3.72 -13.01 0.18
N MET A 21 2.63 -13.78 0.28
CA MET A 21 2.54 -15.11 -0.30
C MET A 21 2.71 -15.04 -1.82
N LEU A 22 1.95 -14.17 -2.49
CA LEU A 22 2.09 -13.93 -3.93
C LEU A 22 3.52 -13.50 -4.27
N ALA A 23 4.13 -12.61 -3.47
CA ALA A 23 5.51 -12.18 -3.70
C ALA A 23 6.52 -13.32 -3.57
N ASN A 24 6.33 -14.23 -2.60
CA ASN A 24 7.15 -15.42 -2.43
C ASN A 24 7.03 -16.35 -3.65
N TYR A 25 5.83 -16.51 -4.20
CA TYR A 25 5.61 -17.27 -5.42
C TYR A 25 6.27 -16.59 -6.63
N LEU A 26 5.97 -15.30 -6.82
CA LEU A 26 6.38 -14.52 -7.98
C LEU A 26 7.90 -14.30 -8.07
N ARG A 27 8.63 -14.27 -6.95
CA ARG A 27 10.11 -14.12 -7.01
C ARG A 27 10.80 -15.29 -7.71
N SER A 28 10.15 -16.46 -7.76
CA SER A 28 10.69 -17.64 -8.43
C SER A 28 10.51 -17.57 -9.94
N LEU A 29 9.51 -16.81 -10.39
CA LEU A 29 9.15 -16.63 -11.80
C LEU A 29 9.76 -15.36 -12.40
N PHE A 30 9.90 -14.31 -11.59
CA PHE A 30 10.32 -12.99 -12.05
C PHE A 30 11.56 -12.50 -11.31
N PRO A 31 12.54 -11.93 -12.04
CA PRO A 31 13.80 -11.50 -11.45
C PRO A 31 13.69 -10.25 -10.57
N ALA A 32 12.56 -9.53 -10.62
CA ALA A 32 12.41 -8.23 -10.00
C ALA A 32 11.09 -8.14 -9.22
N VAL A 33 11.10 -8.64 -7.99
CA VAL A 33 10.02 -8.46 -7.02
C VAL A 33 10.56 -7.69 -5.81
N VAL A 34 9.98 -6.53 -5.51
CA VAL A 34 10.47 -5.62 -4.46
C VAL A 34 9.32 -5.16 -3.56
N GLN A 35 9.59 -5.06 -2.27
CA GLN A 35 8.71 -4.39 -1.32
C GLN A 35 9.04 -2.90 -1.26
N LEU A 36 8.02 -2.06 -1.44
CA LEU A 36 8.10 -0.64 -1.12
C LEU A 36 7.55 -0.41 0.30
N LYS A 37 8.45 -0.24 1.27
CA LYS A 37 8.09 -0.17 2.70
C LYS A 37 8.03 1.25 3.24
N CYS A 38 7.12 1.46 4.19
CA CYS A 38 7.11 2.69 4.99
C CYS A 38 8.09 2.57 6.16
N ASN A 39 8.98 3.55 6.31
CA ASN A 39 9.98 3.61 7.39
C ASN A 39 9.79 4.84 8.29
N GLY A 40 8.53 5.29 8.45
CA GLY A 40 8.22 6.37 9.38
C GLY A 40 8.30 7.79 8.78
N VAL A 41 8.59 7.94 7.49
CA VAL A 41 8.85 9.25 6.85
C VAL A 41 7.64 10.20 6.76
N PHE A 42 6.42 9.68 6.90
CA PHE A 42 5.19 10.48 6.79
C PHE A 42 4.71 11.06 8.12
N SER A 43 4.12 12.26 8.04
CA SER A 43 3.54 13.00 9.17
C SER A 43 2.24 12.40 9.72
N TYR A 44 1.59 11.54 8.94
CA TYR A 44 0.35 10.86 9.26
C TYR A 44 0.36 9.45 8.69
N CYS A 45 -0.23 8.50 9.40
CA CYS A 45 -0.64 7.20 8.89
C CYS A 45 -1.84 6.71 9.70
N ASP A 46 -2.73 5.96 9.08
CA ASP A 46 -3.99 5.52 9.69
C ASP A 46 -3.77 4.69 10.96
N ARG A 47 -2.78 3.79 10.98
CA ARG A 47 -2.38 3.02 12.18
C ARG A 47 -1.94 3.88 13.39
N GLY A 48 -1.40 5.08 13.14
CA GLY A 48 -0.97 6.01 14.19
C GLY A 48 -2.04 7.04 14.55
N GLY A 49 -3.19 6.97 13.90
CA GLY A 49 -4.29 7.91 14.06
C GLY A 49 -5.26 7.53 15.19
N GLU A 50 -5.29 6.28 15.62
CA GLU A 50 -6.36 5.77 16.51
C GLU A 50 -6.30 6.29 17.94
N GLU A 51 -5.13 6.69 18.43
CA GLU A 51 -5.00 7.32 19.74
C GLU A 51 -4.66 8.80 19.53
N ASN A 52 -5.30 9.72 20.27
CA ASN A 52 -4.99 11.16 20.29
C ASN A 52 -3.54 11.50 20.71
N ARG A 53 -2.63 10.52 20.71
CA ARG A 53 -1.22 10.63 20.98
C ARG A 53 -0.45 10.86 19.68
N GLN A 54 0.60 11.65 19.79
CA GLN A 54 1.63 11.73 18.77
C GLN A 54 2.11 10.31 18.45
N ARG A 55 2.26 10.00 17.15
CA ARG A 55 2.70 8.70 16.64
C ARG A 55 3.90 8.19 17.45
N GLY A 56 3.71 7.10 18.20
CA GLY A 56 4.79 6.50 18.98
C GLY A 56 5.91 5.98 18.07
N PHE A 57 7.16 6.31 18.42
CA PHE A 57 8.33 5.74 17.75
C PHE A 57 8.26 4.20 17.73
N ASP A 58 7.84 3.60 18.85
CA ASP A 58 7.71 2.15 19.01
C ASP A 58 6.72 1.53 18.02
N THR A 59 5.59 2.19 17.77
CA THR A 59 4.59 1.69 16.81
C THR A 59 5.17 1.65 15.41
N CYS A 60 5.87 2.71 14.98
CA CYS A 60 6.52 2.76 13.67
C CYS A 60 7.60 1.70 13.53
N PHE A 61 8.40 1.54 14.58
CA PHE A 61 9.47 0.56 14.62
C PHE A 61 8.93 -0.86 14.49
N ARG A 62 7.86 -1.20 15.24
CA ARG A 62 7.17 -2.49 15.12
C ARG A 62 6.65 -2.72 13.69
N CYS A 63 5.93 -1.75 13.12
CA CYS A 63 5.45 -1.84 11.72
C CYS A 63 6.58 -2.15 10.74
N MET A 64 7.72 -1.49 10.92
CA MET A 64 8.88 -1.63 10.05
C MET A 64 9.54 -3.00 10.22
N GLN A 65 9.66 -3.49 11.45
CA GLN A 65 10.16 -4.85 11.72
C GLN A 65 9.24 -5.92 11.14
N ASP A 66 7.92 -5.76 11.25
CA ASP A 66 6.94 -6.66 10.65
C ASP A 66 7.08 -6.69 9.13
N GLN A 67 7.15 -5.51 8.49
CA GLN A 67 7.37 -5.39 7.05
C GLN A 67 8.67 -6.04 6.59
N LEU A 68 9.75 -5.88 7.35
CA LEU A 68 11.04 -6.52 7.05
C LEU A 68 10.99 -8.03 7.23
N SER A 69 10.33 -8.52 8.28
CA SER A 69 10.15 -9.95 8.52
C SER A 69 9.35 -10.60 7.40
N LEU A 70 8.28 -9.95 6.94
CA LEU A 70 7.47 -10.40 5.79
C LEU A 70 8.27 -10.44 4.50
N ALA A 71 9.06 -9.40 4.19
CA ALA A 71 9.91 -9.39 3.00
C ALA A 71 11.00 -10.47 3.04
N ARG A 72 11.61 -10.69 4.21
CA ARG A 72 12.58 -11.77 4.42
C ARG A 72 11.94 -13.14 4.23
N TRP A 73 10.77 -13.36 4.82
CA TRP A 73 10.00 -14.59 4.65
C TRP A 73 9.66 -14.80 3.17
N ALA A 74 9.20 -13.76 2.49
CA ALA A 74 8.88 -13.83 1.08
C ALA A 74 10.13 -13.97 0.20
N GLY A 75 11.34 -13.72 0.70
CA GLY A 75 12.58 -13.81 -0.08
C GLY A 75 12.76 -12.67 -1.08
N ILE A 76 12.20 -11.49 -0.79
CA ILE A 76 12.25 -10.31 -1.67
C ILE A 76 13.05 -9.16 -1.05
N SER A 77 13.55 -8.26 -1.90
CA SER A 77 14.22 -7.04 -1.45
C SER A 77 13.21 -6.03 -0.88
N SER A 78 13.68 -5.16 0.01
CA SER A 78 12.84 -4.17 0.70
C SER A 78 13.47 -2.79 0.61
N GLU A 79 12.72 -1.85 0.03
CA GLU A 79 13.17 -0.49 -0.22
C GLU A 79 12.33 0.52 0.59
N PRO A 80 12.95 1.39 1.40
CA PRO A 80 12.24 2.39 2.16
C PRO A 80 11.79 3.59 1.31
N LEU A 81 10.54 4.00 1.49
CA LEU A 81 9.96 5.19 0.85
C LEU A 81 10.79 6.48 1.10
N SER A 82 11.47 6.60 2.24
CA SER A 82 12.30 7.79 2.51
C SER A 82 13.46 7.97 1.53
N GLN A 83 13.97 6.89 0.93
CA GLN A 83 15.03 6.99 -0.09
C GLN A 83 14.54 7.65 -1.38
N ARG A 84 13.22 7.75 -1.56
CA ARG A 84 12.58 8.35 -2.73
C ARG A 84 12.20 9.83 -2.51
N LEU A 85 12.60 10.43 -1.39
CA LEU A 85 12.31 11.81 -1.03
C LEU A 85 13.58 12.63 -0.90
N LEU A 86 13.74 13.66 -1.74
CA LEU A 86 14.83 14.61 -1.60
C LEU A 86 14.50 15.72 -0.60
N PRO A 87 15.51 16.32 0.06
CA PRO A 87 15.30 17.44 0.99
C PRO A 87 14.50 18.60 0.39
N GLY A 88 14.77 18.95 -0.89
CA GLY A 88 14.04 20.01 -1.58
C GLY A 88 12.55 19.71 -1.77
N GLU A 89 12.19 18.46 -2.00
CA GLU A 89 10.79 18.02 -2.18
C GLU A 89 10.06 17.95 -0.83
N ILE A 90 10.76 17.52 0.23
CA ILE A 90 10.26 17.56 1.59
C ILE A 90 9.91 18.99 2.00
N GLU A 91 10.78 19.94 1.67
CA GLU A 91 10.55 21.36 1.95
C GLU A 91 9.45 21.96 1.07
N ALA A 92 9.41 21.63 -0.22
CA ALA A 92 8.37 22.10 -1.14
C ALA A 92 6.97 21.64 -0.71
N THR A 93 6.82 20.34 -0.40
CA THR A 93 5.55 19.78 0.09
C THR A 93 5.14 20.38 1.44
N ARG A 94 6.11 20.63 2.34
CA ARG A 94 5.87 21.33 3.60
C ARG A 94 5.37 22.76 3.37
N ARG A 95 6.03 23.52 2.50
CA ARG A 95 5.65 24.91 2.19
C ARG A 95 4.25 24.97 1.60
N LEU A 96 3.97 24.15 0.59
CA LEU A 96 2.66 24.05 -0.03
C LEU A 96 1.56 23.87 1.02
N VAL A 97 1.66 22.84 1.86
CA VAL A 97 0.57 22.49 2.78
C VAL A 97 0.48 23.42 3.98
N LEU A 98 1.61 23.86 4.56
CA LEU A 98 1.59 24.69 5.77
C LEU A 98 1.35 26.17 5.49
N HIS A 99 1.69 26.67 4.30
CA HIS A 99 1.48 28.09 3.94
C HIS A 99 0.17 28.32 3.20
N THR A 100 -0.54 27.27 2.79
CA THR A 100 -1.88 27.41 2.21
C THR A 100 -2.86 27.92 3.27
N PRO A 101 -3.55 29.04 3.04
CA PRO A 101 -4.60 29.53 3.94
C PRO A 101 -5.70 28.48 4.12
N THR A 102 -6.33 28.46 5.30
CA THR A 102 -7.30 27.43 5.68
C THR A 102 -8.47 27.35 4.70
N GLU A 103 -8.95 28.51 4.24
CA GLU A 103 -10.02 28.65 3.26
C GLU A 103 -9.70 28.06 1.88
N LYS A 104 -8.41 27.87 1.56
CA LYS A 104 -7.94 27.28 0.29
C LYS A 104 -7.59 25.79 0.41
N LEU A 105 -7.58 25.22 1.61
CA LEU A 105 -7.33 23.79 1.80
C LEU A 105 -8.29 22.86 1.04
N PRO A 106 -9.61 23.16 0.92
CA PRO A 106 -10.52 22.30 0.18
C PRO A 106 -10.14 22.14 -1.30
N GLU A 107 -9.52 23.17 -1.89
CA GLU A 107 -9.17 23.25 -3.31
C GLU A 107 -7.70 22.89 -3.56
N LEU A 108 -6.96 22.46 -2.53
CA LEU A 108 -5.53 22.24 -2.63
C LEU A 108 -5.25 21.00 -3.51
N VAL A 109 -4.63 21.25 -4.65
CA VAL A 109 -4.18 20.24 -5.61
C VAL A 109 -2.66 20.13 -5.59
N PHE A 110 -2.15 18.90 -5.62
CA PHE A 110 -0.72 18.62 -5.79
C PHE A 110 -0.52 17.65 -6.95
N GLU A 111 0.23 18.08 -7.97
CA GLU A 111 0.45 17.29 -9.19
C GLU A 111 -0.85 16.67 -9.75
N GLU A 112 -1.87 17.51 -9.95
CA GLU A 112 -3.20 17.14 -10.47
C GLU A 112 -4.07 16.29 -9.54
N LEU A 113 -3.57 15.92 -8.35
CA LEU A 113 -4.33 15.17 -7.36
C LEU A 113 -4.93 16.12 -6.30
N PRO A 114 -6.27 16.14 -6.13
CA PRO A 114 -6.90 16.90 -5.06
C PRO A 114 -6.59 16.26 -3.70
N LEU A 115 -5.83 16.96 -2.87
CA LEU A 115 -5.31 16.38 -1.62
C LEU A 115 -6.42 16.08 -0.61
N LEU A 116 -7.49 16.87 -0.59
CA LEU A 116 -8.63 16.62 0.30
C LEU A 116 -9.28 15.27 0.00
N GLU A 117 -9.48 14.93 -1.28
CA GLU A 117 -10.11 13.66 -1.69
C GLU A 117 -9.31 12.45 -1.23
N LEU A 118 -7.97 12.51 -1.31
CA LEU A 118 -7.09 11.47 -0.79
C LEU A 118 -7.23 11.29 0.73
N CYS A 119 -7.60 12.33 1.46
CA CYS A 119 -7.70 12.33 2.91
C CYS A 119 -9.08 11.91 3.44
N ARG A 120 -10.14 11.93 2.61
CA ARG A 120 -11.53 11.80 3.06
C ARG A 120 -11.80 10.54 3.88
N ALA A 121 -11.41 9.38 3.38
CA ALA A 121 -11.68 8.10 4.05
C ALA A 121 -10.99 8.02 5.42
N SER A 122 -9.70 8.37 5.47
CA SER A 122 -8.91 8.46 6.71
C SER A 122 -9.45 9.50 7.69
N PHE A 123 -9.92 10.64 7.18
CA PHE A 123 -10.52 11.69 8.00
C PHE A 123 -11.85 11.23 8.62
N GLN A 124 -12.72 10.64 7.81
CA GLN A 124 -14.00 10.10 8.24
C GLN A 124 -13.82 8.98 9.26
N SER A 125 -12.88 8.06 9.01
CA SER A 125 -12.55 6.99 9.96
C SER A 125 -12.09 7.56 11.31
N ARG A 126 -11.30 8.63 11.30
CA ARG A 126 -10.78 9.26 12.53
C ARG A 126 -11.83 10.05 13.31
N PHE A 127 -12.62 10.87 12.64
CA PHE A 127 -13.50 11.85 13.29
C PHE A 127 -14.98 11.44 13.29
N GLY A 128 -15.35 10.37 12.57
CA GLY A 128 -16.74 9.94 12.44
C GLY A 128 -17.62 10.92 11.65
N VAL A 129 -17.03 11.88 10.92
CA VAL A 129 -17.75 12.90 10.14
C VAL A 129 -17.36 12.85 8.67
N SER A 130 -18.32 13.08 7.78
CA SER A 130 -18.12 13.00 6.33
C SER A 130 -17.42 14.24 5.74
N GLN A 131 -17.43 15.37 6.45
CA GLN A 131 -16.83 16.63 6.01
C GLN A 131 -15.97 17.24 7.12
N PRO A 132 -14.76 17.75 6.81
CA PRO A 132 -13.98 18.52 7.75
C PRO A 132 -14.64 19.86 8.06
N ASP A 133 -14.79 20.16 9.35
CA ASP A 133 -15.02 21.53 9.83
C ASP A 133 -13.69 22.30 9.88
N PHE A 134 -13.52 23.27 8.98
CA PHE A 134 -12.31 24.10 8.88
C PHE A 134 -12.19 25.18 9.97
N HIS A 135 -13.26 25.43 10.73
CA HIS A 135 -13.20 26.28 11.93
C HIS A 135 -12.69 25.50 13.15
N ASN A 136 -12.85 24.18 13.14
CA ASN A 136 -12.27 23.31 14.16
C ASN A 136 -10.76 23.15 13.94
N LYS A 137 -9.96 23.74 14.84
CA LYS A 137 -8.50 23.71 14.76
C LYS A 137 -7.90 22.30 14.78
N ASN A 138 -8.56 21.34 15.44
CA ASN A 138 -8.10 19.96 15.46
C ASN A 138 -8.29 19.30 14.08
N HIS A 139 -9.46 19.48 13.46
CA HIS A 139 -9.72 19.01 12.10
C HIS A 139 -8.72 19.60 11.11
N GLU A 140 -8.52 20.92 11.16
CA GLU A 140 -7.57 21.64 10.29
C GLU A 140 -6.14 21.08 10.43
N GLN A 141 -5.64 20.95 11.67
CA GLN A 141 -4.28 20.48 11.92
C GLN A 141 -4.06 19.03 11.45
N VAL A 142 -5.02 18.14 11.71
CA VAL A 142 -4.94 16.75 11.27
C VAL A 142 -5.02 16.66 9.75
N LEU A 143 -5.93 17.41 9.13
CA LEU A 143 -6.07 17.44 7.68
C LEU A 143 -4.78 17.93 7.00
N ARG A 144 -4.14 18.99 7.51
CA ARG A 144 -2.82 19.43 7.01
C ARG A 144 -1.77 18.33 7.13
N ARG A 145 -1.76 17.55 8.22
CA ARG A 145 -0.82 16.41 8.36
C ARG A 145 -1.11 15.29 7.38
N MET A 146 -2.37 15.00 7.09
CA MET A 146 -2.80 14.03 6.08
C MET A 146 -2.40 14.51 4.67
N MET A 147 -2.75 15.75 4.31
CA MET A 147 -2.39 16.35 3.02
C MET A 147 -0.86 16.37 2.80
N LEU A 148 -0.08 16.67 3.84
CA LEU A 148 1.38 16.62 3.77
C LEU A 148 1.90 15.19 3.54
N ALA A 149 1.31 14.19 4.21
CA ALA A 149 1.66 12.79 4.00
C ALA A 149 1.30 12.32 2.58
N ALA A 150 0.12 12.67 2.07
CA ALA A 150 -0.32 12.38 0.71
C ALA A 150 0.61 13.01 -0.34
N ALA A 151 0.92 14.31 -0.22
CA ALA A 151 1.82 14.99 -1.15
C ALA A 151 3.22 14.35 -1.17
N ARG A 152 3.76 13.96 -0.01
CA ARG A 152 5.04 13.23 0.06
C ARG A 152 4.95 11.85 -0.55
N MET A 153 3.84 11.13 -0.33
CA MET A 153 3.64 9.83 -0.96
C MET A 153 3.60 9.97 -2.49
N CYS A 154 2.97 11.02 -3.02
CA CYS A 154 2.96 11.31 -4.45
C CYS A 154 4.36 11.47 -5.02
N VAL A 155 5.22 12.26 -4.37
CA VAL A 155 6.63 12.43 -4.78
C VAL A 155 7.38 11.10 -4.74
N ALA A 156 7.29 10.38 -3.61
CA ALA A 156 8.03 9.14 -3.40
C ALA A 156 7.65 8.06 -4.44
N VAL A 157 6.35 7.88 -4.66
CA VAL A 157 5.81 6.89 -5.61
C VAL A 157 6.15 7.27 -7.04
N LYS A 158 6.00 8.53 -7.43
CA LYS A 158 6.36 9.00 -8.78
C LYS A 158 7.83 8.75 -9.11
N ARG A 159 8.72 9.05 -8.16
CA ARG A 159 10.15 8.77 -8.32
C ARG A 159 10.42 7.28 -8.43
N PHE A 160 9.85 6.49 -7.52
CA PHE A 160 9.97 5.03 -7.56
C PHE A 160 9.47 4.44 -8.89
N ASN A 161 8.29 4.87 -9.37
CA ASN A 161 7.72 4.40 -10.63
C ASN A 161 8.58 4.73 -11.84
N ARG A 162 9.24 5.90 -11.85
CA ARG A 162 10.19 6.29 -12.91
C ARG A 162 11.47 5.47 -12.90
N GLU A 163 11.98 5.13 -11.71
CA GLU A 163 13.24 4.40 -11.54
C GLU A 163 13.08 2.89 -11.70
N PHE A 164 12.08 2.30 -11.04
CA PHE A 164 11.82 0.86 -11.05
C PHE A 164 10.96 0.43 -12.25
N MET A 165 10.01 1.26 -12.67
CA MET A 165 9.03 0.96 -13.72
C MET A 165 8.28 -0.37 -13.45
N PRO A 166 7.46 -0.45 -12.39
CA PRO A 166 6.69 -1.65 -12.11
C PRO A 166 5.67 -1.93 -13.21
N ASP A 167 5.59 -3.18 -13.67
CA ASP A 167 4.50 -3.64 -14.54
C ASP A 167 3.19 -3.70 -13.76
N ILE A 168 3.26 -4.09 -12.48
CA ILE A 168 2.13 -4.10 -11.54
C ILE A 168 2.60 -3.86 -10.09
N SER A 169 1.81 -3.08 -9.36
CA SER A 169 1.91 -2.95 -7.90
C SER A 169 0.79 -3.72 -7.23
N LEU A 170 1.12 -4.59 -6.28
CA LEU A 170 0.18 -5.27 -5.39
C LEU A 170 0.07 -4.47 -4.09
N VAL A 171 -1.13 -3.93 -3.81
CA VAL A 171 -1.34 -2.95 -2.74
C VAL A 171 -2.34 -3.50 -1.73
N ALA A 172 -1.92 -3.62 -0.47
CA ALA A 172 -2.81 -3.99 0.63
C ALA A 172 -3.66 -2.78 1.05
N GLY A 173 -4.96 -2.98 1.28
CA GLY A 173 -5.89 -1.94 1.70
C GLY A 173 -6.36 -1.07 0.53
N GLY A 174 -5.94 0.19 0.49
CA GLY A 174 -6.32 1.13 -0.58
C GLY A 174 -7.53 2.00 -0.27
N TRP A 175 -7.98 2.01 0.99
CA TRP A 175 -8.83 3.06 1.56
C TRP A 175 -8.05 3.95 2.53
N ASP A 176 -6.99 3.42 3.15
CA ASP A 176 -6.07 4.19 3.98
C ASP A 176 -5.29 5.21 3.16
N LEU A 177 -4.84 6.28 3.81
CA LEU A 177 -4.24 7.43 3.15
C LEU A 177 -3.04 7.06 2.29
N ILE A 178 -2.17 6.19 2.81
CA ILE A 178 -0.87 5.89 2.19
C ILE A 178 -1.08 5.00 0.97
N SER A 179 -1.84 3.91 1.11
CA SER A 179 -2.16 3.02 -0.01
C SER A 179 -2.99 3.74 -1.06
N ARG A 180 -3.98 4.55 -0.66
CA ARG A 180 -4.81 5.31 -1.59
C ARG A 180 -3.99 6.30 -2.40
N SER A 181 -3.09 7.03 -1.75
CA SER A 181 -2.18 7.95 -2.44
C SER A 181 -1.29 7.23 -3.45
N LEU A 182 -0.78 6.03 -3.12
CA LEU A 182 -0.01 5.22 -4.07
C LEU A 182 -0.85 4.83 -5.29
N VAL A 183 -2.05 4.29 -5.07
CA VAL A 183 -2.94 3.80 -6.14
C VAL A 183 -3.33 4.93 -7.09
N ASP A 184 -3.69 6.11 -6.57
CA ASP A 184 -4.10 7.24 -7.40
C ASP A 184 -2.93 7.82 -8.20
N VAL A 185 -1.70 7.82 -7.66
CA VAL A 185 -0.49 8.19 -8.40
C VAL A 185 -0.19 7.19 -9.50
N CYS A 186 -0.26 5.88 -9.21
CA CYS A 186 -0.10 4.84 -10.23
C CYS A 186 -1.10 5.02 -11.37
N ARG A 187 -2.40 5.19 -11.04
CA ARG A 187 -3.45 5.40 -12.04
C ARG A 187 -3.20 6.63 -12.90
N ARG A 188 -2.87 7.77 -12.28
CA ARG A 188 -2.56 9.04 -12.98
C ARG A 188 -1.38 8.87 -13.94
N ASP A 189 -0.33 8.20 -13.49
CA ASP A 189 0.91 8.04 -14.26
C ASP A 189 0.88 6.83 -15.23
N GLY A 190 -0.26 6.14 -15.37
CA GLY A 190 -0.44 5.01 -16.28
C GLY A 190 0.13 3.67 -15.79
N TYR A 191 0.53 3.56 -14.53
CA TYR A 191 1.00 2.33 -13.90
C TYR A 191 -0.16 1.50 -13.33
N GLN A 192 0.01 0.17 -13.30
CA GLN A 192 -1.00 -0.75 -12.79
C GLN A 192 -0.87 -0.94 -11.28
N ALA A 193 -1.98 -0.82 -10.55
CA ALA A 193 -2.05 -1.09 -9.11
C ALA A 193 -3.27 -1.97 -8.78
N ALA A 194 -3.02 -3.24 -8.48
CA ALA A 194 -4.02 -4.16 -7.97
C ALA A 194 -4.21 -3.94 -6.48
N VAL A 195 -5.46 -3.88 -6.03
CA VAL A 195 -5.80 -3.51 -4.65
C VAL A 195 -6.46 -4.68 -3.96
N PHE A 196 -5.87 -5.14 -2.86
CA PHE A 196 -6.35 -6.25 -2.03
C PHE A 196 -7.01 -5.66 -0.79
N ARG A 197 -8.28 -5.99 -0.54
CA ARG A 197 -9.08 -5.44 0.57
C ARG A 197 -9.76 -6.54 1.35
N TRP A 198 -9.65 -6.49 2.66
CA TRP A 198 -10.46 -7.32 3.54
C TRP A 198 -11.91 -6.85 3.51
N ASP A 199 -12.81 -7.79 3.25
CA ASP A 199 -14.25 -7.61 3.33
C ASP A 199 -14.73 -8.08 4.71
N PHE A 200 -15.07 -7.12 5.57
CA PHE A 200 -15.56 -7.42 6.91
C PHE A 200 -16.96 -8.06 6.91
N GLU A 201 -17.78 -7.81 5.89
CA GLU A 201 -19.13 -8.37 5.80
C GLU A 201 -19.11 -9.75 5.14
N GLY A 202 -18.31 -9.90 4.09
CA GLY A 202 -18.16 -11.15 3.34
C GLY A 202 -17.20 -12.17 3.96
N GLY A 203 -16.27 -11.74 4.82
CA GLY A 203 -15.29 -12.63 5.46
C GLY A 203 -14.19 -13.14 4.51
N GLY A 204 -13.80 -12.33 3.51
CA GLY A 204 -12.80 -12.70 2.50
C GLY A 204 -11.98 -11.51 2.00
N ILE A 205 -11.11 -11.74 1.01
CA ILE A 205 -10.29 -10.71 0.38
C ILE A 205 -10.84 -10.37 -1.00
N ASN A 206 -11.24 -9.12 -1.18
CA ASN A 206 -11.62 -8.52 -2.44
C ASN A 206 -10.38 -8.00 -3.17
N ILE A 207 -10.11 -8.56 -4.35
CA ILE A 207 -8.97 -8.20 -5.20
C ILE A 207 -9.50 -7.41 -6.40
N VAL A 208 -9.16 -6.13 -6.47
CA VAL A 208 -9.59 -5.23 -7.53
C VAL A 208 -8.57 -5.26 -8.66
N HIS A 209 -9.03 -5.62 -9.86
CA HIS A 209 -8.21 -5.62 -11.06
C HIS A 209 -7.79 -4.19 -11.45
N PRO A 210 -6.50 -3.94 -11.78
CA PRO A 210 -6.02 -2.59 -12.07
C PRO A 210 -6.60 -1.98 -13.37
N ARG A 211 -6.88 -2.81 -14.38
CA ARG A 211 -7.45 -2.39 -15.69
C ARG A 211 -8.98 -2.44 -15.78
N THR A 212 -9.58 -3.61 -15.51
CA THR A 212 -11.02 -3.83 -15.69
C THR A 212 -11.86 -3.34 -14.52
N HIS A 213 -11.25 -3.06 -13.36
CA HIS A 213 -11.95 -2.74 -12.11
C HIS A 213 -12.93 -3.82 -11.63
N GLN A 214 -12.85 -5.03 -12.19
CA GLN A 214 -13.56 -6.18 -11.68
C GLN A 214 -13.00 -6.58 -10.31
N VAL A 215 -13.81 -7.29 -9.54
CA VAL A 215 -13.45 -7.77 -8.21
C VAL A 215 -13.46 -9.29 -8.23
N LEU A 216 -12.33 -9.89 -7.84
CA LEU A 216 -12.25 -11.30 -7.46
C LEU A 216 -12.40 -11.38 -5.94
N VAL A 217 -13.30 -12.23 -5.46
CA VAL A 217 -13.44 -12.53 -4.03
C VAL A 217 -12.68 -13.80 -3.75
N SER A 218 -11.74 -13.75 -2.80
CA SER A 218 -10.96 -14.90 -2.37
C SER A 218 -11.19 -15.16 -0.90
N ASP A 219 -11.59 -16.38 -0.56
CA ASP A 219 -11.78 -16.82 0.84
C ASP A 219 -10.45 -17.13 1.56
N LEU A 220 -9.32 -16.79 0.94
CA LEU A 220 -7.99 -17.09 1.47
C LEU A 220 -7.71 -16.29 2.75
N LEU A 221 -7.65 -17.03 3.85
CA LEU A 221 -7.27 -16.55 5.17
C LEU A 221 -5.93 -17.15 5.57
N LEU A 222 -4.94 -16.28 5.86
CA LEU A 222 -3.60 -16.71 6.26
C LEU A 222 -3.34 -16.32 7.70
N ASP A 223 -3.59 -17.26 8.61
CA ASP A 223 -3.26 -17.09 10.02
C ASP A 223 -1.75 -17.09 10.24
N GLY A 224 -1.19 -15.88 10.28
CA GLY A 224 0.23 -15.65 10.56
C GLY A 224 1.14 -16.25 9.51
N ILE A 225 1.26 -15.59 8.35
CA ILE A 225 2.12 -16.01 7.23
C ILE A 225 3.56 -16.38 7.61
N ALA A 226 4.10 -15.80 8.70
CA ALA A 226 5.41 -16.15 9.23
C ALA A 226 5.51 -17.61 9.75
N SER A 227 4.38 -18.26 10.03
CA SER A 227 4.30 -19.67 10.43
C SER A 227 4.35 -20.64 9.24
N MET A 228 4.06 -20.15 8.03
CA MET A 228 4.12 -20.94 6.81
C MET A 228 5.57 -21.14 6.37
N ARG A 229 5.86 -22.26 5.72
CA ARG A 229 7.18 -22.48 5.12
C ARG A 229 7.31 -21.62 3.86
N PRO A 230 8.45 -20.93 3.66
CA PRO A 230 8.68 -20.10 2.49
C PRO A 230 9.00 -20.90 1.21
N ASP A 231 9.06 -22.23 1.32
CA ASP A 231 9.29 -23.15 0.20
C ASP A 231 7.95 -23.53 -0.45
N ILE A 232 7.72 -23.01 -1.65
CA ILE A 232 6.50 -23.18 -2.45
C ILE A 232 6.22 -24.67 -2.71
N SER A 233 7.25 -25.52 -2.81
CA SER A 233 7.07 -26.96 -3.07
C SER A 233 6.36 -27.69 -1.92
N THR A 234 6.33 -27.09 -0.73
CA THR A 234 5.70 -27.64 0.46
C THR A 234 4.28 -27.11 0.70
N TRP A 235 3.78 -26.24 -0.19
CA TRP A 235 2.47 -25.63 -0.04
C TRP A 235 1.33 -26.61 -0.37
N PRO A 236 0.20 -26.55 0.34
CA PRO A 236 -0.99 -27.30 -0.03
C PRO A 236 -1.45 -26.98 -1.46
N SER A 237 -1.95 -27.98 -2.19
CA SER A 237 -2.43 -27.81 -3.57
C SER A 237 -3.53 -26.76 -3.69
N GLU A 238 -4.41 -26.67 -2.68
CA GLU A 238 -5.44 -25.63 -2.58
C GLU A 238 -4.84 -24.22 -2.63
N LEU A 239 -3.77 -23.98 -1.87
CA LEU A 239 -3.09 -22.69 -1.84
C LEU A 239 -2.45 -22.34 -3.18
N VAL A 240 -1.86 -23.34 -3.84
CA VAL A 240 -1.27 -23.19 -5.18
C VAL A 240 -2.36 -22.87 -6.21
N ASN A 241 -3.52 -23.52 -6.12
CA ASN A 241 -4.65 -23.26 -7.02
C ASN A 241 -5.21 -21.84 -6.84
N ILE A 242 -5.43 -21.40 -5.60
CA ILE A 242 -5.88 -20.03 -5.30
C ILE A 242 -4.86 -19.01 -5.79
N THR A 243 -3.56 -19.27 -5.57
CA THR A 243 -2.49 -18.43 -6.11
C THR A 243 -2.58 -18.31 -7.63
N GLY A 244 -2.73 -19.44 -8.33
CA GLY A 244 -2.90 -19.48 -9.78
C GLY A 244 -4.13 -18.71 -10.26
N GLU A 245 -5.26 -18.81 -9.56
CA GLU A 245 -6.49 -18.06 -9.86
C GLU A 245 -6.28 -16.55 -9.72
N ILE A 246 -5.66 -16.09 -8.64
CA ILE A 246 -5.36 -14.67 -8.44
C ILE A 246 -4.43 -14.15 -9.53
N LEU A 247 -3.39 -14.91 -9.88
CA LEU A 247 -2.43 -14.50 -10.92
C LEU A 247 -3.07 -14.45 -12.31
N ALA A 248 -3.91 -15.44 -12.63
CA ALA A 248 -4.68 -15.47 -13.87
C ALA A 248 -5.65 -14.28 -13.94
N PHE A 249 -6.36 -14.00 -12.84
CA PHE A 249 -7.24 -12.84 -12.74
C PHE A 249 -6.50 -11.52 -12.97
N LEU A 250 -5.30 -11.37 -12.41
CA LEU A 250 -4.46 -10.16 -12.56
C LEU A 250 -3.72 -10.09 -13.90
N ASP A 251 -3.98 -11.01 -14.83
CA ASP A 251 -3.26 -11.17 -16.09
C ASP A 251 -1.73 -11.27 -15.91
N ILE A 252 -1.28 -11.74 -14.74
CA ILE A 252 0.11 -12.08 -14.48
C ILE A 252 0.32 -13.46 -15.11
N SER A 253 0.43 -13.44 -16.43
CA SER A 253 0.51 -14.63 -17.25
C SER A 253 1.90 -15.24 -17.14
N ASP A 254 1.91 -16.45 -16.64
CA ASP A 254 3.04 -17.35 -16.73
C ASP A 254 3.04 -17.96 -18.13
N THR A 255 3.75 -17.35 -19.07
CA THR A 255 4.26 -18.12 -20.21
C THR A 255 5.31 -19.16 -19.77
N GLN A 256 5.52 -19.34 -18.45
CA GLN A 256 6.42 -20.30 -17.82
C GLN A 256 5.82 -21.06 -16.61
N MET A 257 4.47 -21.19 -16.46
CA MET A 257 3.83 -22.10 -15.45
C MET A 257 4.08 -23.59 -15.81
N THR A 258 5.22 -23.98 -16.40
CA THR A 258 5.65 -25.37 -16.26
C THR A 258 6.14 -25.54 -14.83
N LEU A 259 5.19 -25.69 -13.91
CA LEU A 259 5.45 -26.26 -12.60
C LEU A 259 6.35 -27.49 -12.81
N PRO A 260 7.50 -27.60 -12.13
CA PRO A 260 8.10 -28.91 -11.95
C PRO A 260 7.13 -29.69 -11.08
N ILE A 261 6.17 -30.38 -11.71
CA ILE A 261 5.46 -31.47 -11.07
C ILE A 261 6.55 -32.48 -10.73
N ALA A 262 6.99 -32.46 -9.47
CA ALA A 262 7.91 -33.43 -8.93
C ALA A 262 7.29 -34.82 -9.14
N ARG A 263 8.04 -35.69 -9.81
CA ARG A 263 7.88 -37.14 -9.73
C ARG A 263 8.53 -37.65 -8.46
#